data_AF-A0A963TQA4-F1
#
_entry.id   AF-A0A963TQA4-F1
#
_cell.length_a   1.000
_cell.length_b   1.000
_cell.length_c   1.000
_cell.angle_alpha   90.00
_cell.angle_beta   90.00
_cell.angle_gamma   90.00
#
_symmetry.space_group_name_H-M   'P 1'
#
loop_
_entity.id
_entity.type
_entity.pdbx_description
1 polymer ?
#
loop_
_entity_poly.entity_id
_entity_poly.type
_entity_poly.pdbx_seq_one_letter_code
_entity_poly.pdbx_strand_id
1 'polypeptide(L)'
;VGVNYLREHVPQDARIHYAYLEAGGTAPNVVQARARVRYSIRALRLADMLAIVERVKDVARGAALMTGTGVEMTVFSAVSNMLGNGAMERTMQSALDELGGVPFDAADRAYAARIQATLSEADLTQPYRRVGMAPRRDEPLCDYVVGLYPKGEVMIGSTDVADVSWAVPLVQVLAATHAIGTPAHSWQITAQGKAPAAHKGMVHAAKAMARCAEKLFGDRALLAEAQAEHAARIAREPYVCPIPEGVEPPLVPRPTGI
;
A
#
# COMPACT_ATOMS: atom_id res chain seq x y z
N VAL A 1 -17.78 2.76 21.03
CA VAL A 1 -17.18 2.54 22.37
C VAL A 1 -16.53 1.17 22.49
N GLY A 2 -17.23 0.05 22.31
CA GLY A 2 -16.63 -1.29 22.45
C GLY A 2 -15.37 -1.53 21.59
N VAL A 3 -15.38 -1.09 20.32
CA VAL A 3 -14.20 -1.20 19.44
C VAL A 3 -13.00 -0.39 19.94
N ASN A 4 -13.21 0.67 20.74
CA ASN A 4 -12.11 1.44 21.31
C ASN A 4 -11.36 0.63 22.36
N TYR A 5 -12.06 -0.17 23.16
CA TYR A 5 -11.44 -1.08 24.14
C TYR A 5 -10.72 -2.25 23.48
N LEU A 6 -11.13 -2.68 22.27
CA LEU A 6 -10.39 -3.69 21.52
C LEU A 6 -8.96 -3.26 21.20
N ARG A 7 -8.65 -1.95 21.14
CA ARG A 7 -7.33 -1.46 20.73
C ARG A 7 -6.19 -1.92 21.65
N GLU A 8 -6.48 -2.16 22.93
CA GLU A 8 -5.50 -2.70 23.90
C GLU A 8 -5.31 -4.22 23.79
N HIS A 9 -6.09 -4.88 22.93
CA HIS A 9 -6.15 -6.33 22.80
C HIS A 9 -5.88 -6.81 21.38
N VAL A 10 -5.31 -5.96 20.52
CA VAL A 10 -4.91 -6.30 19.15
C VAL A 10 -3.40 -6.09 19.00
N PRO A 11 -2.75 -6.70 17.99
CA PRO A 11 -1.34 -6.47 17.71
C PRO A 11 -0.99 -4.98 17.62
N GLN A 12 0.20 -4.59 18.08
CA GLN A 12 0.61 -3.18 18.15
C GLN A 12 0.71 -2.51 16.77
N ASP A 13 0.93 -3.29 15.70
CA ASP A 13 0.94 -2.82 14.32
C ASP A 13 -0.47 -2.64 13.73
N ALA A 14 -1.49 -3.21 14.39
CA ALA A 14 -2.85 -3.13 13.91
C ALA A 14 -3.44 -1.73 14.07
N ARG A 15 -4.32 -1.34 13.15
CA ARG A 15 -5.03 -0.06 13.17
C ARG A 15 -6.49 -0.30 12.86
N ILE A 16 -7.37 0.31 13.67
CA ILE A 16 -8.82 0.28 13.48
C ILE A 16 -9.32 1.71 13.39
N HIS A 17 -9.69 2.14 12.19
CA HIS A 17 -10.27 3.44 11.89
C HIS A 17 -11.76 3.31 11.63
N TYR A 18 -12.52 4.37 11.87
CA TYR A 18 -13.93 4.41 11.53
C TYR A 18 -14.40 5.80 11.13
N ALA A 19 -15.50 5.85 10.38
CA ALA A 19 -16.20 7.07 10.04
C ALA A 19 -17.72 6.82 10.05
N TYR A 20 -18.49 7.72 10.67
CA TYR A 20 -19.94 7.71 10.53
C TYR A 20 -20.30 8.11 9.10
N LEU A 21 -21.03 7.24 8.40
CA LEU A 21 -21.64 7.54 7.12
C LEU A 21 -23.06 8.08 7.28
N GLU A 22 -23.69 7.77 8.41
CA GLU A 22 -25.01 8.23 8.83
C GLU A 22 -25.08 8.14 10.36
N ALA A 23 -25.38 9.24 11.04
CA ALA A 23 -25.51 9.28 12.49
C ALA A 23 -26.97 9.34 12.97
N GLY A 24 -27.93 9.17 12.04
CA GLY A 24 -29.35 9.43 12.24
C GLY A 24 -29.78 10.80 11.73
N GLY A 25 -30.93 11.28 12.20
CA GLY A 25 -31.47 12.61 11.92
C GLY A 25 -30.82 13.73 12.75
N THR A 26 -31.31 14.95 12.56
CA THR A 26 -30.74 16.17 13.16
C THR A 26 -31.38 16.58 14.49
N ALA A 27 -32.52 15.96 14.85
CA ALA A 27 -33.28 16.31 16.05
C ALA A 27 -32.72 15.61 17.30
N PRO A 28 -32.18 16.35 18.29
CA PRO A 28 -31.52 15.75 19.46
C PRO A 28 -32.47 15.08 20.45
N ASN A 29 -33.75 15.42 20.40
CA ASN A 29 -34.81 14.86 21.25
C ASN A 29 -35.54 13.66 20.60
N VAL A 30 -35.07 13.19 19.43
CA VAL A 30 -35.63 12.03 18.73
C VAL A 30 -34.65 10.87 18.85
N VAL A 31 -35.15 9.68 19.19
CA VAL A 31 -34.36 8.45 19.16
C VAL A 31 -34.14 8.06 17.70
N GLN A 32 -32.88 7.93 17.30
CA GLN A 32 -32.54 7.67 15.90
C GLN A 32 -32.79 6.21 15.53
N ALA A 33 -33.51 5.98 14.42
CA ALA A 33 -33.89 4.64 13.98
C ALA A 33 -32.75 3.86 13.29
N ARG A 34 -31.74 4.56 12.75
CA ARG A 34 -30.63 3.98 12.00
C ARG A 34 -29.34 4.77 12.23
N ALA A 35 -28.23 4.05 12.28
CA ALA A 35 -26.90 4.61 12.15
C ALA A 35 -26.06 3.69 11.26
N ARG A 36 -25.11 4.28 10.52
CA ARG A 36 -24.18 3.56 9.65
C ARG A 36 -22.77 4.06 9.87
N VAL A 37 -21.86 3.14 10.12
CA VAL A 37 -20.44 3.40 10.33
C VAL A 37 -19.63 2.54 9.38
N ARG A 38 -18.58 3.11 8.78
CA ARG A 38 -17.57 2.38 8.02
C ARG A 38 -16.37 2.13 8.91
N TYR A 39 -15.90 0.90 8.95
CA TYR A 39 -14.63 0.54 9.56
C TYR A 39 -13.55 0.28 8.49
N SER A 40 -12.31 0.65 8.81
CA SER A 40 -11.10 0.27 8.08
C SER A 40 -10.13 -0.37 9.07
N ILE A 41 -9.83 -1.64 8.86
CA ILE A 41 -9.07 -2.48 9.78
C ILE A 41 -7.83 -2.96 9.04
N ARG A 42 -6.65 -2.80 9.63
CA ARG A 42 -5.36 -3.19 9.06
C ARG A 42 -4.50 -3.88 10.12
N ALA A 43 -3.77 -4.91 9.71
CA ALA A 43 -2.66 -5.51 10.45
C ALA A 43 -1.58 -5.95 9.43
N LEU A 44 -0.37 -6.23 9.89
CA LEU A 44 0.73 -6.71 9.03
C LEU A 44 0.50 -8.12 8.50
N ARG A 45 -0.22 -8.95 9.24
CA ARG A 45 -0.60 -10.32 8.84
C ARG A 45 -2.09 -10.38 8.52
N LEU A 46 -2.43 -11.03 7.40
CA LEU A 46 -3.80 -11.27 6.97
C LEU A 46 -4.63 -11.99 8.04
N ALA A 47 -4.09 -13.05 8.64
CA ALA A 47 -4.77 -13.80 9.70
C ALA A 47 -5.13 -12.91 10.91
N ASP A 48 -4.23 -12.03 11.34
CA ASP A 48 -4.48 -11.11 12.45
C ASP A 48 -5.57 -10.09 12.09
N MET A 49 -5.54 -9.55 10.87
CA MET A 49 -6.57 -8.64 10.38
C MET A 49 -7.95 -9.31 10.38
N LEU A 50 -8.06 -10.55 9.89
CA LEU A 50 -9.30 -11.32 9.88
C LEU A 50 -9.81 -11.60 11.31
N ALA A 51 -8.92 -11.95 12.24
CA ALA A 51 -9.28 -12.14 13.64
C ALA A 51 -9.82 -10.84 14.28
N ILE A 52 -9.24 -9.69 13.96
CA ILE A 52 -9.74 -8.38 14.43
C ILE A 52 -11.11 -8.08 13.83
N VAL A 53 -11.32 -8.36 12.53
CA VAL A 53 -12.63 -8.18 11.87
C VAL A 53 -13.72 -8.94 12.61
N GLU A 54 -13.50 -10.21 12.96
CA GLU A 54 -14.49 -11.00 13.70
C GLU A 54 -14.79 -10.40 15.08
N ARG A 55 -13.77 -9.93 15.81
CA ARG A 55 -13.99 -9.27 17.10
C ARG A 55 -14.75 -7.95 16.97
N VAL A 56 -14.53 -7.20 15.90
CA VAL A 56 -15.33 -5.99 15.62
C VAL A 56 -16.78 -6.35 15.31
N LYS A 57 -17.03 -7.45 14.57
CA LYS A 57 -18.38 -7.97 14.34
C LYS A 57 -19.05 -8.39 15.66
N ASP A 58 -18.32 -9.05 16.57
CA ASP A 58 -18.85 -9.45 17.87
C ASP A 58 -19.22 -8.25 18.75
N VAL A 59 -18.42 -7.19 18.74
CA VAL A 59 -18.79 -5.94 19.41
C VAL A 59 -20.07 -5.36 18.83
N ALA A 60 -20.24 -5.38 17.50
CA ALA A 60 -21.44 -4.88 16.85
C ALA A 60 -22.69 -5.72 17.20
N ARG A 61 -22.56 -7.06 17.21
CA ARG A 61 -23.60 -7.99 17.66
C ARG A 61 -23.96 -7.76 19.13
N GLY A 62 -22.95 -7.59 20.00
CA GLY A 62 -23.16 -7.30 21.42
C GLY A 62 -23.87 -5.97 21.65
N ALA A 63 -23.52 -4.93 20.90
CA ALA A 63 -24.22 -3.64 20.94
C ALA A 63 -25.70 -3.79 20.56
N ALA A 64 -25.98 -4.50 19.46
CA ALA A 64 -27.34 -4.77 19.00
C ALA A 64 -28.17 -5.54 20.04
N LEU A 65 -27.55 -6.54 20.69
CA LEU A 65 -28.17 -7.31 21.76
C LEU A 65 -28.52 -6.43 22.97
N MET A 66 -27.59 -5.58 23.43
CA MET A 66 -27.83 -4.69 24.59
C MET A 66 -28.98 -3.71 24.34
N THR A 67 -29.17 -3.26 23.10
CA THR A 67 -30.17 -2.24 22.76
C THR A 67 -31.45 -2.80 22.17
N GLY A 68 -31.54 -4.13 21.96
CA GLY A 68 -32.69 -4.76 21.31
C GLY A 68 -32.86 -4.34 19.84
N THR A 69 -31.77 -3.97 19.15
CA THR A 69 -31.79 -3.54 17.75
C THR A 69 -31.25 -4.62 16.81
N GLY A 70 -31.41 -4.42 15.50
CA GLY A 70 -30.72 -5.22 14.49
C GLY A 70 -29.34 -4.66 14.14
N VAL A 71 -28.50 -5.50 13.53
CA VAL A 71 -27.23 -5.07 12.91
C VAL A 71 -27.00 -5.83 11.61
N GLU A 72 -26.64 -5.09 10.57
CA GLU A 72 -26.21 -5.60 9.28
C GLU A 72 -24.73 -5.24 9.08
N MET A 73 -23.94 -6.17 8.55
CA MET A 73 -22.49 -6.00 8.37
C MET A 73 -22.11 -6.44 6.97
N THR A 74 -21.43 -5.58 6.23
CA THR A 74 -21.01 -5.83 4.84
C THR A 74 -19.53 -5.50 4.69
N VAL A 75 -18.79 -6.39 4.03
CA VAL A 75 -17.41 -6.14 3.61
C VAL A 75 -17.45 -5.53 2.21
N PHE A 76 -16.98 -4.29 2.06
CA PHE A 76 -17.00 -3.58 0.78
C PHE A 76 -15.70 -3.70 -0.02
N SER A 77 -14.59 -3.89 0.69
CA SER A 77 -13.25 -3.94 0.11
C SER A 77 -12.30 -4.55 1.12
N ALA A 78 -11.38 -5.39 0.67
CA ALA A 78 -10.27 -5.84 1.46
C ALA A 78 -9.07 -6.10 0.54
N VAL A 79 -7.86 -6.00 1.10
CA VAL A 79 -6.60 -6.34 0.42
C VAL A 79 -5.72 -7.10 1.41
N SER A 80 -4.90 -7.99 0.88
CA SER A 80 -4.01 -8.82 1.70
C SER A 80 -2.68 -8.13 2.01
N ASN A 81 -1.88 -8.69 2.92
CA ASN A 81 -0.49 -8.27 3.07
C ASN A 81 0.37 -8.77 1.90
N MET A 82 1.42 -8.05 1.55
CA MET A 82 2.32 -8.41 0.45
C MET A 82 3.19 -9.63 0.84
N LEU A 83 3.30 -10.62 -0.05
CA LEU A 83 4.29 -11.69 0.06
C LEU A 83 5.54 -11.34 -0.77
N GLY A 84 6.66 -11.12 -0.09
CA GLY A 84 7.95 -10.94 -0.75
C GLY A 84 8.46 -12.24 -1.39
N ASN A 85 9.32 -12.12 -2.40
CA ASN A 85 9.98 -13.23 -3.07
C ASN A 85 11.46 -12.90 -3.25
N GLY A 86 12.32 -13.50 -2.43
CA GLY A 86 13.74 -13.14 -2.36
C GLY A 86 14.48 -13.35 -3.67
N ALA A 87 14.17 -14.44 -4.40
CA ALA A 87 14.77 -14.69 -5.71
C ALA A 87 14.43 -13.58 -6.72
N MET A 88 13.16 -13.21 -6.84
CA MET A 88 12.73 -12.13 -7.74
C MET A 88 13.19 -10.75 -7.27
N GLU A 89 13.25 -10.50 -5.97
CA GLU A 89 13.76 -9.26 -5.37
C GLU A 89 15.24 -9.03 -5.70
N ARG A 90 16.09 -10.07 -5.56
CA ARG A 90 17.51 -10.01 -5.97
C ARG A 90 17.65 -9.82 -7.48
N THR A 91 16.76 -10.41 -8.27
CA THR A 91 16.77 -10.26 -9.73
C THR A 91 16.41 -8.85 -10.16
N MET A 92 15.39 -8.25 -9.52
CA MET A 92 15.02 -6.86 -9.74
C MET A 92 16.13 -5.91 -9.32
N GLN A 93 16.78 -6.15 -8.17
CA GLN A 93 17.95 -5.39 -7.73
C GLN A 93 19.06 -5.42 -8.79
N SER A 94 19.42 -6.62 -9.28
CA SER A 94 20.44 -6.76 -10.34
C SER A 94 20.05 -6.03 -11.62
N ALA A 95 18.77 -6.04 -12.00
CA ALA A 95 18.28 -5.29 -13.16
C ALA A 95 18.40 -3.77 -12.98
N LEU A 96 18.12 -3.26 -11.77
CA LEU A 96 18.32 -1.85 -11.44
C LEU A 96 19.80 -1.48 -11.41
N ASP A 97 20.66 -2.31 -10.81
CA ASP A 97 22.11 -2.06 -10.74
C ASP A 97 22.73 -1.98 -12.15
N GLU A 98 22.25 -2.78 -13.11
CA GLU A 98 22.66 -2.71 -14.52
C GLU A 98 22.18 -1.44 -15.23
N LEU A 99 20.96 -0.97 -14.91
CA LEU A 99 20.39 0.23 -15.50
C LEU A 99 20.93 1.52 -14.88
N GLY A 100 21.40 1.47 -13.64
CA GLY A 100 21.72 2.64 -12.84
C GLY A 100 20.47 3.42 -12.43
N GLY A 101 20.64 4.69 -12.06
CA GLY A 101 19.52 5.56 -11.72
C GLY A 101 18.79 6.14 -12.93
N VAL A 102 17.69 6.82 -12.66
CA VAL A 102 16.90 7.48 -13.71
C VAL A 102 17.72 8.62 -14.33
N PRO A 103 17.86 8.70 -15.67
CA PRO A 103 18.70 9.70 -16.34
C PRO A 103 17.99 11.07 -16.40
N PHE A 104 17.89 11.73 -15.25
CA PHE A 104 17.34 13.09 -15.14
C PHE A 104 18.29 14.15 -15.68
N ASP A 105 17.74 15.15 -16.37
CA ASP A 105 18.49 16.29 -16.88
C ASP A 105 18.43 17.51 -15.94
N ALA A 106 19.08 18.60 -16.35
CA ALA A 106 19.11 19.83 -15.57
C ALA A 106 17.72 20.48 -15.41
N ALA A 107 16.83 20.34 -16.40
CA ALA A 107 15.48 20.89 -16.34
C ALA A 107 14.61 20.11 -15.34
N ASP A 108 14.75 18.78 -15.29
CA ASP A 108 14.09 17.92 -14.30
C ASP A 108 14.51 18.32 -12.89
N ARG A 109 15.82 18.49 -12.65
CA ARG A 109 16.37 18.88 -11.33
C ARG A 109 15.89 20.27 -10.93
N ALA A 110 15.90 21.24 -11.84
CA ALA A 110 15.41 22.58 -11.57
C ALA A 110 13.91 22.61 -11.24
N TYR A 111 13.11 21.77 -11.92
CA TYR A 111 11.69 21.62 -11.61
C TYR A 111 11.46 20.97 -10.24
N ALA A 112 12.15 19.86 -9.96
CA ALA A 112 12.05 19.14 -8.68
C ALA A 112 12.52 20.00 -7.50
N ALA A 113 13.56 20.83 -7.67
CA ALA A 113 14.01 21.78 -6.64
C ALA A 113 12.93 22.82 -6.29
N ARG A 114 12.14 23.29 -7.25
CA ARG A 114 11.00 24.18 -6.98
C ARG A 114 9.90 23.48 -6.19
N ILE A 115 9.69 22.18 -6.40
CA ILE A 115 8.77 21.39 -5.58
C ILE A 115 9.31 21.28 -4.16
N GLN A 116 10.60 20.93 -3.98
CA GLN A 116 11.22 20.82 -2.67
C GLN A 116 11.16 22.11 -1.86
N ALA A 117 11.23 23.29 -2.51
CA ALA A 117 11.06 24.58 -1.85
C ALA A 117 9.68 24.77 -1.19
N THR A 118 8.70 23.92 -1.50
CA THR A 118 7.36 23.92 -0.87
C THR A 118 7.23 22.91 0.26
N LEU A 119 8.27 22.11 0.53
CA LEU A 119 8.25 21.01 1.48
C LEU A 119 8.88 21.40 2.81
N SER A 120 8.45 20.75 3.89
CA SER A 120 9.07 20.92 5.20
C SER A 120 10.39 20.13 5.31
N GLU A 121 11.24 20.49 6.26
CA GLU A 121 12.46 19.70 6.56
C GLU A 121 12.11 18.24 6.95
N ALA A 122 10.95 18.04 7.59
CA ALA A 122 10.46 16.70 7.93
C ALA A 122 10.13 15.88 6.67
N ASP A 123 9.55 16.51 5.66
CA ASP A 123 9.25 15.88 4.36
C ASP A 123 10.54 15.52 3.62
N LEU A 124 11.50 16.44 3.56
CA LEU A 124 12.78 16.25 2.86
C LEU A 124 13.64 15.14 3.49
N THR A 125 13.58 14.97 4.82
CA THR A 125 14.38 13.97 5.54
C THR A 125 13.71 12.60 5.64
N GLN A 126 12.39 12.51 5.49
CA GLN A 126 11.64 11.25 5.64
C GLN A 126 12.10 10.15 4.66
N PRO A 127 12.29 10.39 3.35
CA PRO A 127 12.74 9.34 2.43
C PRO A 127 14.07 8.71 2.84
N TYR A 128 15.03 9.51 3.31
CA TYR A 128 16.33 9.04 3.76
C TYR A 128 16.22 8.16 5.02
N ARG A 129 15.37 8.54 5.98
CA ARG A 129 15.08 7.70 7.16
C ARG A 129 14.46 6.36 6.79
N ARG A 130 13.58 6.33 5.79
CA ARG A 130 12.98 5.07 5.27
C ARG A 130 14.00 4.13 4.67
N VAL A 131 15.06 4.67 4.08
CA VAL A 131 16.12 3.84 3.47
C VAL A 131 17.38 3.71 4.34
N GLY A 132 17.39 4.26 5.55
CA GLY A 132 18.52 4.19 6.47
C GLY A 132 19.75 4.99 6.01
N MET A 133 19.54 6.08 5.28
CA MET A 133 20.61 6.94 4.75
C MET A 133 20.66 8.30 5.46
N ALA A 134 21.83 8.93 5.47
CA ALA A 134 21.95 10.32 5.89
C ALA A 134 21.29 11.25 4.86
N PRO A 135 20.52 12.29 5.28
CA PRO A 135 19.94 13.25 4.36
C PRO A 135 20.99 13.97 3.51
N ARG A 136 20.70 14.15 2.22
CA ARG A 136 21.52 14.90 1.27
C ARG A 136 20.77 16.15 0.83
N ARG A 137 21.43 17.32 0.89
CA ARG A 137 20.78 18.64 0.78
C ARG A 137 20.70 19.21 -0.65
N ASP A 138 21.45 18.66 -1.60
CA ASP A 138 21.48 19.12 -3.00
C ASP A 138 20.98 18.05 -3.99
N GLU A 139 20.02 17.24 -3.53
CA GLU A 139 19.52 16.08 -4.26
C GLU A 139 18.00 16.20 -4.45
N PRO A 140 17.53 16.89 -5.51
CA PRO A 140 16.10 17.05 -5.74
C PRO A 140 15.45 15.78 -6.30
N LEU A 141 16.23 14.90 -6.92
CA LEU A 141 15.78 13.66 -7.55
C LEU A 141 16.76 12.54 -7.25
N CYS A 142 16.23 11.33 -7.03
CA CYS A 142 17.05 10.13 -6.81
C CYS A 142 17.48 9.53 -8.15
N ASP A 143 18.77 9.66 -8.46
CA ASP A 143 19.42 9.20 -9.69
C ASP A 143 20.46 8.10 -9.43
N TYR A 144 20.25 7.33 -8.34
CA TYR A 144 21.02 6.13 -8.01
C TYR A 144 20.07 5.02 -7.55
N VAL A 145 20.63 3.82 -7.41
CA VAL A 145 19.90 2.65 -6.93
C VAL A 145 20.09 2.56 -5.41
N VAL A 146 18.97 2.46 -4.69
CA VAL A 146 18.97 2.13 -3.26
C VAL A 146 19.16 0.62 -3.12
N GLY A 147 20.05 0.20 -2.22
CA GLY A 147 20.35 -1.22 -2.01
C GLY A 147 19.16 -2.03 -1.50
N LEU A 148 19.16 -3.32 -1.83
CA LEU A 148 18.13 -4.26 -1.40
C LEU A 148 18.05 -4.34 0.14
N TYR A 149 16.83 -4.39 0.66
CA TYR A 149 16.51 -4.41 2.10
C TYR A 149 17.16 -3.26 2.88
N PRO A 150 16.81 -2.00 2.55
CA PRO A 150 17.36 -0.87 3.27
C PRO A 150 16.94 -0.92 4.75
N LYS A 151 17.88 -0.61 5.65
CA LYS A 151 17.69 -0.67 7.10
C LYS A 151 17.14 0.65 7.65
N GLY A 152 15.93 1.02 7.23
CA GLY A 152 15.28 2.26 7.64
C GLY A 152 13.91 2.06 8.28
N GLU A 153 13.20 3.17 8.45
CA GLU A 153 11.82 3.17 8.96
C GLU A 153 10.88 2.45 7.98
N VAL A 154 10.20 1.41 8.44
CA VAL A 154 9.29 0.60 7.61
C VAL A 154 8.08 1.44 7.19
N MET A 155 7.91 1.61 5.87
CA MET A 155 6.71 2.20 5.29
C MET A 155 5.65 1.11 5.08
N ILE A 156 4.45 1.30 5.63
CA ILE A 156 3.33 0.37 5.50
C ILE A 156 2.34 0.92 4.48
N GLY A 157 2.34 0.35 3.28
CA GLY A 157 1.36 0.60 2.22
C GLY A 157 0.22 -0.41 2.23
N SER A 158 -0.79 -0.15 1.41
CA SER A 158 -1.89 -1.08 1.08
C SER A 158 -2.12 -1.04 -0.43
N THR A 159 -2.16 -2.20 -1.07
CA THR A 159 -2.35 -2.35 -2.52
C THR A 159 -3.03 -3.68 -2.82
N ASP A 160 -3.89 -3.72 -3.82
CA ASP A 160 -4.52 -4.92 -4.37
C ASP A 160 -3.53 -5.86 -5.09
N VAL A 161 -2.40 -5.33 -5.56
CA VAL A 161 -1.26 -6.13 -6.06
C VAL A 161 -0.80 -7.14 -4.99
N ALA A 162 -1.04 -6.86 -3.71
CA ALA A 162 -0.76 -7.79 -2.63
C ALA A 162 -1.47 -9.14 -2.81
N ASP A 163 -2.73 -9.14 -3.22
CA ASP A 163 -3.50 -10.36 -3.45
C ASP A 163 -2.92 -11.21 -4.60
N VAL A 164 -2.33 -10.57 -5.62
CA VAL A 164 -1.64 -11.29 -6.70
C VAL A 164 -0.43 -12.07 -6.17
N SER A 165 0.29 -11.54 -5.17
CA SER A 165 1.44 -12.26 -4.58
C SER A 165 1.06 -13.53 -3.80
N TRP A 166 -0.19 -13.64 -3.37
CA TRP A 166 -0.71 -14.87 -2.78
C TRP A 166 -1.02 -15.93 -3.84
N ALA A 167 -1.37 -15.50 -5.05
CA ALA A 167 -1.64 -16.41 -6.17
C ALA A 167 -0.36 -16.87 -6.87
N VAL A 168 0.61 -15.98 -7.08
CA VAL A 168 1.83 -16.25 -7.86
C VAL A 168 3.05 -15.52 -7.29
N PRO A 169 4.29 -16.00 -7.59
CA PRO A 169 5.50 -15.24 -7.30
C PRO A 169 5.43 -13.81 -7.85
N LEU A 170 5.78 -12.81 -7.04
CA LEU A 170 5.66 -11.40 -7.39
C LEU A 170 6.85 -10.58 -6.87
N VAL A 171 7.27 -9.60 -7.67
CA VAL A 171 8.18 -8.51 -7.26
C VAL A 171 7.66 -7.19 -7.80
N GLN A 172 7.95 -6.10 -7.10
CA GLN A 172 7.63 -4.74 -7.53
C GLN A 172 8.91 -3.92 -7.69
N VAL A 173 8.84 -2.88 -8.52
CA VAL A 173 9.90 -1.87 -8.65
C VAL A 173 9.38 -0.53 -8.15
N LEU A 174 10.21 0.18 -7.39
CA LEU A 174 10.02 1.60 -7.10
C LEU A 174 11.10 2.38 -7.86
N ALA A 175 10.69 3.26 -8.76
CA ALA A 175 11.58 4.15 -9.50
C ALA A 175 11.26 5.60 -9.15
N ALA A 176 12.27 6.48 -9.21
CA ALA A 176 12.09 7.90 -9.00
C ALA A 176 11.22 8.50 -10.12
N THR A 177 10.07 9.07 -9.77
CA THR A 177 9.17 9.77 -10.72
C THR A 177 8.80 11.17 -10.26
N HIS A 178 9.31 11.61 -9.11
CA HIS A 178 8.98 12.88 -8.49
C HIS A 178 10.11 13.33 -7.56
N ALA A 179 10.06 14.59 -7.14
CA ALA A 179 11.04 15.19 -6.25
C ALA A 179 11.13 14.47 -4.91
N ILE A 180 12.35 14.24 -4.42
CA ILE A 180 12.60 13.64 -3.10
C ILE A 180 11.89 14.45 -2.02
N GLY A 181 11.17 13.75 -1.16
CA GLY A 181 10.43 14.33 -0.04
C GLY A 181 8.96 14.61 -0.34
N THR A 182 8.51 14.51 -1.59
CA THR A 182 7.09 14.74 -1.93
C THR A 182 6.18 13.77 -1.18
N PRO A 183 5.25 14.25 -0.32
CA PRO A 183 4.30 13.37 0.34
C PRO A 183 3.34 12.74 -0.66
N ALA A 184 3.08 11.43 -0.52
CA ALA A 184 2.03 10.76 -1.30
C ALA A 184 0.66 11.38 -0.98
N HIS A 185 -0.26 11.34 -1.96
CA HIS A 185 -1.62 11.91 -1.86
C HIS A 185 -1.68 13.43 -1.59
N SER A 186 -0.66 14.17 -2.01
CA SER A 186 -0.59 15.63 -1.91
C SER A 186 -0.89 16.33 -3.24
N TRP A 187 -1.18 17.64 -3.24
CA TRP A 187 -1.27 18.38 -4.50
C TRP A 187 0.09 18.44 -5.22
N GLN A 188 1.19 18.40 -4.47
CA GLN A 188 2.54 18.36 -5.02
C GLN A 188 2.78 17.08 -5.84
N ILE A 189 2.23 15.92 -5.45
CA ILE A 189 2.34 14.71 -6.29
C ILE A 189 1.57 14.88 -7.61
N THR A 190 0.37 15.46 -7.55
CA THR A 190 -0.48 15.71 -8.72
C THR A 190 0.18 16.68 -9.70
N ALA A 191 0.87 17.71 -9.20
CA ALA A 191 1.56 18.70 -10.02
C ALA A 191 2.68 18.07 -10.87
N GLN A 192 3.32 17.00 -10.38
CA GLN A 192 4.50 16.39 -10.99
C GLN A 192 4.17 15.23 -11.94
N GLY A 193 2.99 14.62 -11.84
CA GLY A 193 2.66 13.36 -12.53
C GLY A 193 2.70 13.41 -14.06
N LYS A 194 2.70 14.61 -14.66
CA LYS A 194 2.85 14.82 -16.11
C LYS A 194 4.18 15.49 -16.51
N ALA A 195 5.08 15.71 -15.55
CA ALA A 195 6.37 16.32 -15.82
C ALA A 195 7.26 15.37 -16.63
N PRO A 196 8.18 15.89 -17.47
CA PRO A 196 9.16 15.06 -18.18
C PRO A 196 9.93 14.09 -17.27
N ALA A 197 10.32 14.52 -16.07
CA ALA A 197 10.92 13.68 -15.04
C ALA A 197 10.06 12.45 -14.69
N ALA A 198 8.75 12.62 -14.51
CA ALA A 198 7.85 11.51 -14.20
C ALA A 198 7.80 10.48 -15.34
N HIS A 199 7.78 10.93 -16.59
CA HIS A 199 7.82 10.03 -17.74
C HIS A 199 9.17 9.29 -17.87
N LYS A 200 10.29 9.96 -17.58
CA LYS A 200 11.62 9.30 -17.53
C LYS A 200 11.66 8.21 -16.47
N GLY A 201 11.14 8.49 -15.28
CA GLY A 201 11.01 7.51 -14.20
C GLY A 201 10.11 6.34 -14.57
N MET A 202 8.96 6.60 -15.21
CA MET A 202 8.03 5.57 -15.69
C MET A 202 8.69 4.64 -16.73
N VAL A 203 9.38 5.22 -17.72
CA VAL A 203 10.12 4.44 -18.73
C VAL A 203 11.27 3.65 -18.08
N HIS A 204 11.94 4.22 -17.09
CA HIS A 204 12.99 3.52 -16.35
C HIS A 204 12.45 2.33 -15.55
N ALA A 205 11.31 2.48 -14.87
CA ALA A 205 10.61 1.38 -14.21
C ALA A 205 10.23 0.27 -15.20
N ALA A 206 9.71 0.64 -16.38
CA ALA A 206 9.36 -0.32 -17.43
C ALA A 206 10.58 -1.10 -17.92
N LYS A 207 11.73 -0.44 -18.10
CA LYS A 207 13.00 -1.09 -18.46
C LYS A 207 13.47 -2.05 -17.36
N ALA A 208 13.39 -1.67 -16.09
CA ALA A 208 13.76 -2.52 -14.97
C ALA A 208 12.87 -3.77 -14.89
N MET A 209 11.55 -3.61 -15.05
CA MET A 209 10.61 -4.74 -15.12
C MET A 209 10.91 -5.67 -16.30
N ALA A 210 11.14 -5.11 -17.49
CA ALA A 210 11.48 -5.89 -18.68
C ALA A 210 12.78 -6.66 -18.50
N ARG A 211 13.82 -6.03 -17.94
CA ARG A 211 15.12 -6.66 -17.69
C ARG A 211 15.05 -7.74 -16.61
N CYS A 212 14.26 -7.52 -15.56
CA CYS A 212 13.98 -8.53 -14.54
C CYS A 212 13.28 -9.76 -15.16
N ALA A 213 12.26 -9.54 -15.99
CA ALA A 213 11.56 -10.60 -16.69
C ALA A 213 12.48 -11.38 -17.65
N GLU A 214 13.32 -10.67 -18.42
CA GLU A 214 14.32 -11.28 -19.30
C GLU A 214 15.26 -12.22 -18.52
N LYS A 215 15.77 -11.78 -17.37
CA LYS A 215 16.62 -12.61 -16.50
C LYS A 215 15.89 -13.86 -15.98
N LEU A 216 14.65 -13.70 -15.52
CA LEU A 216 13.83 -14.81 -15.04
C LEU A 216 13.51 -15.84 -16.13
N PHE A 217 13.22 -15.38 -17.35
CA PHE A 217 12.92 -16.29 -18.47
C PHE A 217 14.19 -16.89 -19.09
N GLY A 218 15.32 -16.20 -18.99
CA GLY A 218 16.63 -16.69 -19.44
C GLY A 218 17.25 -17.73 -18.52
N ASP A 219 16.89 -17.74 -17.23
CA ASP A 219 17.42 -18.66 -16.22
C ASP A 219 16.31 -19.49 -15.56
N ARG A 220 16.18 -20.75 -16.01
CA ARG A 220 15.20 -21.70 -15.46
C ARG A 220 15.43 -22.03 -13.99
N ALA A 221 16.67 -21.99 -13.50
CA ALA A 221 16.97 -22.28 -12.11
C ALA A 221 16.45 -21.16 -11.21
N LEU A 222 16.64 -19.90 -11.62
CA LEU A 222 16.12 -18.74 -10.91
C LEU A 222 14.59 -18.71 -10.86
N LEU A 223 13.92 -19.03 -11.98
CA LEU A 223 12.45 -19.14 -12.01
C LEU A 223 11.95 -20.26 -11.09
N ALA A 224 12.62 -21.43 -11.10
CA ALA A 224 12.27 -22.54 -10.21
C ALA A 224 12.49 -22.18 -8.73
N GLU A 225 13.54 -21.43 -8.41
CA GLU A 225 13.78 -20.92 -7.05
C GLU A 225 12.63 -20.01 -6.59
N ALA A 226 12.23 -19.04 -7.44
CA ALA A 226 11.12 -18.13 -7.13
C ALA A 226 9.80 -18.87 -6.91
N GLN A 227 9.50 -19.89 -7.73
CA GLN A 227 8.32 -20.74 -7.60
C GLN A 227 8.37 -21.59 -6.33
N ALA A 228 9.51 -22.18 -6.01
CA ALA A 228 9.67 -22.99 -4.80
C ALA A 228 9.54 -22.16 -3.52
N GLU A 229 10.11 -20.94 -3.48
CA GLU A 229 9.96 -20.03 -2.35
C GLU A 229 8.49 -19.67 -2.12
N HIS A 230 7.77 -19.32 -3.18
CA HIS A 230 6.34 -19.01 -3.11
C HIS A 230 5.52 -20.22 -2.63
N ALA A 231 5.71 -21.39 -3.24
CA ALA A 231 5.01 -22.62 -2.86
C ALA A 231 5.24 -22.99 -1.38
N ALA A 232 6.48 -22.82 -0.88
CA ALA A 232 6.82 -23.06 0.52
C ALA A 232 6.11 -22.08 1.47
N ARG A 233 5.91 -20.81 1.07
CA ARG A 233 5.15 -19.83 1.84
C ARG A 233 3.67 -20.19 1.89
N ILE A 234 3.06 -20.50 0.74
CA ILE A 234 1.64 -20.87 0.66
C ILE A 234 1.34 -22.17 1.40
N ALA A 235 2.26 -23.15 1.39
CA ALA A 235 2.11 -24.38 2.16
C ALA A 235 2.09 -24.14 3.68
N ARG A 236 2.76 -23.09 4.16
CA ARG A 236 2.76 -22.70 5.59
C ARG A 236 1.53 -21.88 5.97
N GLU A 237 1.14 -20.95 5.12
CA GLU A 237 -0.01 -20.07 5.34
C GLU A 237 -0.82 -20.02 4.03
N PRO A 238 -1.85 -20.87 3.91
CA PRO A 238 -2.70 -20.89 2.73
C PRO A 238 -3.45 -19.57 2.56
N TYR A 239 -3.61 -19.14 1.30
CA TYR A 239 -4.35 -17.91 1.00
C TYR A 239 -5.83 -18.05 1.37
N VAL A 240 -6.35 -17.06 2.08
CA VAL A 240 -7.79 -16.90 2.34
C VAL A 240 -8.18 -15.52 1.82
N CYS A 241 -9.03 -15.49 0.78
CA CYS A 241 -9.52 -14.22 0.26
C CYS A 241 -10.24 -13.44 1.38
N PRO A 242 -9.82 -12.20 1.70
CA PRO A 242 -10.45 -11.43 2.77
C PRO A 242 -11.83 -10.85 2.38
N ILE A 243 -12.21 -11.00 1.11
CA ILE A 243 -13.54 -10.65 0.62
C ILE A 243 -14.42 -11.91 0.71
N PRO A 244 -15.55 -11.87 1.44
CA PRO A 244 -16.48 -13.00 1.52
C PRO A 244 -17.03 -13.43 0.16
N GLU A 245 -17.39 -14.70 0.04
CA GLU A 245 -18.05 -15.24 -1.14
C GLU A 245 -19.38 -14.50 -1.44
N GLY A 246 -19.65 -14.25 -2.73
CA GLY A 246 -20.85 -13.56 -3.19
C GLY A 246 -20.83 -12.03 -3.05
N VAL A 247 -19.74 -11.44 -2.54
CA VAL A 247 -19.55 -9.98 -2.58
C VAL A 247 -19.14 -9.55 -3.98
N GLU A 248 -20.04 -8.85 -4.67
CA GLU A 248 -19.78 -8.24 -5.97
C GLU A 248 -19.12 -6.86 -5.81
N PRO A 249 -18.25 -6.43 -6.75
CA PRO A 249 -17.72 -5.09 -6.75
C PRO A 249 -18.85 -4.06 -6.85
N PRO A 250 -18.75 -2.91 -6.14
CA PRO A 250 -19.76 -1.86 -6.21
C PRO A 250 -19.63 -1.09 -7.54
N LEU A 251 -19.99 -1.74 -8.63
CA LEU A 251 -19.96 -1.17 -9.97
C LEU A 251 -20.98 -0.03 -10.04
N VAL A 252 -20.49 1.21 -9.93
CA VAL A 252 -21.29 2.41 -10.21
C VAL A 252 -21.33 2.58 -11.73
N PRO A 253 -22.50 2.60 -12.38
CA PRO A 253 -22.60 2.91 -13.80
C PRO A 253 -21.88 4.22 -14.11
N ARG A 254 -21.13 4.29 -15.22
CA ARG A 254 -20.54 5.57 -15.65
C ARG A 254 -21.66 6.60 -15.78
N PRO A 255 -21.46 7.85 -15.31
CA PRO A 255 -22.41 8.92 -15.59
C PRO A 255 -22.63 9.02 -17.10
N THR A 256 -23.87 8.84 -17.55
CA THR A 256 -24.26 9.06 -18.93
C THR A 256 -24.38 10.56 -19.15
N GLY A 257 -23.38 11.18 -19.79
CA GLY A 257 -23.40 12.58 -20.19
C GLY A 257 -22.24 13.40 -19.65
N ILE A 258 -21.23 13.60 -20.49
CA ILE A 258 -20.41 14.82 -20.55
C ILE A 258 -20.43 15.25 -22.02
#